data_AF-A0A4W6F9T2-F1
#
_entry.id   AF-A0A4W6F9T2-F1
#
_cell.length_a   1.000
_cell.length_b   1.000
_cell.length_c   1.000
_cell.angle_alpha   90.00
_cell.angle_beta   90.00
_cell.angle_gamma   90.00
#
_symmetry.space_group_name_H-M   'P 1'
#
loop_
_entity.id
_entity.type
_entity.pdbx_description
1 polymer ?
#
loop_
_entity_poly.entity_id
_entity_poly.type
_entity_poly.pdbx_seq_one_letter_code
_entity_poly.pdbx_strand_id
1 'polypeptide(L)'
;VTVLSMLPPLREAIVSQLNSESLTALLKTKPANKLEIWEDLKIISFTRTVVAVYSTCMLVVLLRVQLNIIGGYLYLDNSVGKNGTTPLAPPDVQQQYLSSIQHLLGDGLTELMTVVKKAVQNSLGGVSLKQSLSMLELEQQLSWIRAEVESGSERSLSWYMLADDENALADQACGLTENDIMTIKLLNETRDMLDSPDFSTVLNACLHRGFSRLLDNLAEFFRPPPGDSAPSSAPDSLSAVSLPLAKIIPIINGQINTICSETPSHFVQDLLLNDQVKEFAANVYETFSAPQELQK
;
A
#
# COMPACT_ATOMS: atom_id res chain seq x y z
N VAL A 1 -5.27 10.53 -11.93
CA VAL A 1 -4.04 10.62 -12.76
C VAL A 1 -2.80 10.47 -11.89
N THR A 2 -2.62 11.26 -10.82
CA THR A 2 -1.43 11.21 -9.93
C THR A 2 -1.14 9.84 -9.31
N VAL A 3 -2.16 9.12 -8.81
CA VAL A 3 -1.96 7.75 -8.27
C VAL A 3 -1.37 6.84 -9.34
N LEU A 4 -1.96 6.83 -10.55
CA LEU A 4 -1.52 5.94 -11.63
C LEU A 4 -0.07 6.24 -12.07
N SER A 5 0.36 7.50 -12.05
CA SER A 5 1.74 7.86 -12.36
C SER A 5 2.76 7.48 -11.28
N MET A 6 2.32 7.23 -10.04
CA MET A 6 3.18 6.86 -8.92
C MET A 6 3.26 5.35 -8.68
N LEU A 7 2.39 4.55 -9.30
CA LEU A 7 2.46 3.08 -9.27
C LEU A 7 3.74 2.49 -9.89
N PRO A 8 4.27 2.97 -11.04
CA PRO A 8 5.51 2.44 -11.58
C PRO A 8 6.71 2.63 -10.63
N PRO A 9 6.99 3.84 -10.09
CA PRO A 9 8.05 4.02 -9.09
C PRO A 9 7.86 3.14 -7.85
N LEU A 10 6.62 3.03 -7.35
CA LEU A 10 6.34 2.15 -6.21
C LEU A 10 6.65 0.69 -6.53
N ARG A 11 6.19 0.20 -7.67
CA ARG A 11 6.46 -1.17 -8.14
C ARG A 11 7.96 -1.41 -8.27
N GLU A 12 8.68 -0.47 -8.89
CA GLU A 12 10.12 -0.57 -9.08
C GLU A 12 10.87 -0.62 -7.74
N ALA A 13 10.53 0.25 -6.79
CA ALA A 13 11.11 0.23 -5.44
C ALA A 13 10.88 -1.12 -4.74
N ILE A 14 9.66 -1.67 -4.81
CA ILE A 14 9.33 -2.98 -4.25
C ILE A 14 10.13 -4.10 -4.93
N VAL A 15 10.14 -4.15 -6.26
CA VAL A 15 10.81 -5.22 -7.03
C VAL A 15 12.32 -5.16 -6.85
N SER A 16 12.91 -3.97 -6.78
CA SER A 16 14.34 -3.77 -6.56
C SER A 16 14.79 -4.33 -5.20
N GLN A 17 14.06 -4.03 -4.14
CA GLN A 17 14.41 -4.47 -2.78
C GLN A 17 13.98 -5.92 -2.48
N LEU A 18 12.90 -6.40 -3.09
CA LEU A 18 12.35 -7.76 -2.93
C LEU A 18 12.46 -8.55 -4.24
N ASN A 19 13.69 -8.70 -4.72
CA ASN A 19 14.02 -9.22 -6.04
C ASN A 19 13.88 -10.76 -6.14
N SER A 20 12.64 -11.22 -6.29
CA SER A 20 12.29 -12.64 -6.49
C SER A 20 12.82 -13.21 -7.81
N GLU A 21 13.01 -12.36 -8.82
CA GLU A 21 13.43 -12.70 -10.17
C GLU A 21 14.88 -13.20 -10.16
N SER A 22 15.73 -12.59 -9.33
CA SER A 22 17.12 -13.03 -9.12
C SER A 22 17.19 -14.43 -8.52
N LEU A 23 16.36 -14.73 -7.51
CA LEU A 23 16.26 -16.06 -6.89
C LEU A 23 15.73 -17.10 -7.89
N THR A 24 14.72 -16.72 -8.68
CA THR A 24 14.16 -17.58 -9.73
C THR A 24 15.19 -17.87 -10.82
N ALA A 25 16.01 -16.88 -11.20
CA ALA A 25 17.10 -17.07 -12.15
C ALA A 25 18.18 -18.00 -11.58
N LEU A 26 18.52 -17.85 -10.30
CA LEU A 26 19.46 -18.75 -9.62
C LEU A 26 18.92 -20.17 -9.59
N LEU A 27 17.63 -20.40 -9.31
CA LEU A 27 17.04 -21.74 -9.33
C LEU A 27 17.15 -22.42 -10.71
N LYS A 28 17.12 -21.66 -11.82
CA LYS A 28 17.27 -22.20 -13.17
C LYS A 28 18.68 -22.77 -13.43
N THR A 29 19.71 -22.32 -12.70
CA THR A 29 21.08 -22.85 -12.83
C THR A 29 21.27 -24.18 -12.09
N LYS A 30 20.23 -24.69 -11.42
CA LYS A 30 20.25 -25.93 -10.61
C LYS A 30 21.35 -25.92 -9.53
N PRO A 31 21.37 -24.90 -8.64
CA PRO A 31 22.37 -24.77 -7.58
C PRO A 31 22.23 -25.89 -6.55
N ALA A 32 23.33 -26.19 -5.84
CA ALA A 32 23.33 -27.23 -4.81
C ALA A 32 22.39 -26.88 -3.64
N ASN A 33 22.31 -25.62 -3.25
CA ASN A 33 21.47 -25.11 -2.16
C ASN A 33 20.05 -24.73 -2.60
N LYS A 34 19.48 -25.44 -3.58
CA LYS A 34 18.14 -25.16 -4.12
C LYS A 34 17.04 -25.00 -3.07
N LEU A 35 17.11 -25.74 -1.95
CA LEU A 35 16.09 -25.71 -0.92
C LEU A 35 16.09 -24.38 -0.18
N GLU A 36 17.27 -23.89 0.21
CA GLU A 36 17.44 -22.58 0.86
C GLU A 36 16.88 -21.46 -0.02
N ILE A 37 17.18 -21.49 -1.33
CA ILE A 37 16.69 -20.48 -2.28
C ILE A 37 15.16 -20.52 -2.41
N TRP A 38 14.53 -21.70 -2.33
CA TRP A 38 13.07 -21.80 -2.32
C TRP A 38 12.45 -21.28 -1.02
N GLU A 39 13.12 -21.48 0.12
CA GLU A 39 12.69 -20.91 1.39
C GLU A 39 12.82 -19.38 1.40
N ASP A 40 13.91 -18.83 0.83
CA ASP A 40 14.04 -17.39 0.62
C ASP A 40 12.95 -16.86 -0.33
N LEU A 41 12.71 -17.56 -1.44
CA LEU A 41 11.68 -17.18 -2.40
C LEU A 41 10.28 -17.20 -1.78
N LYS A 42 9.99 -18.15 -0.88
CA LYS A 42 8.75 -18.17 -0.09
C LYS A 42 8.56 -16.86 0.66
N ILE A 43 9.57 -16.44 1.43
CA ILE A 43 9.48 -15.24 2.27
C ILE A 43 9.39 -13.99 1.39
N ILE A 44 10.22 -13.88 0.37
CA ILE A 44 10.25 -12.72 -0.53
C ILE A 44 8.92 -12.58 -1.30
N SER A 45 8.37 -13.66 -1.85
CA SER A 45 7.13 -13.60 -2.63
C SER A 45 5.92 -13.15 -1.81
N PHE A 46 5.79 -13.66 -0.58
CA PHE A 46 4.71 -13.23 0.33
C PHE A 46 4.92 -11.80 0.81
N THR A 47 6.15 -11.45 1.24
CA THR A 47 6.50 -10.09 1.67
C THR A 47 6.18 -9.09 0.57
N ARG A 48 6.62 -9.37 -0.66
CA ARG A 48 6.44 -8.51 -1.82
C ARG A 48 4.97 -8.19 -2.08
N THR A 49 4.12 -9.21 -2.02
CA THR A 49 2.69 -9.05 -2.30
C THR A 49 1.96 -8.33 -1.17
N VAL A 50 2.28 -8.64 0.09
CA VAL A 50 1.70 -7.96 1.25
C VAL A 50 2.10 -6.48 1.27
N VAL A 51 3.38 -6.16 1.06
CA VAL A 51 3.88 -4.78 0.94
C VAL A 51 3.19 -4.06 -0.22
N ALA A 52 3.02 -4.71 -1.38
CA ALA A 52 2.32 -4.11 -2.51
C ALA A 52 0.88 -3.70 -2.17
N VAL A 53 0.13 -4.52 -1.42
CA VAL A 53 -1.22 -4.16 -0.96
C VAL A 53 -1.19 -2.96 -0.02
N TYR A 54 -0.35 -3.00 1.04
CA TYR A 54 -0.26 -1.92 2.02
C TYR A 54 0.14 -0.59 1.36
N SER A 55 1.27 -0.58 0.66
CA SER A 55 1.83 0.63 0.05
C SER A 55 0.92 1.21 -1.03
N THR A 56 0.19 0.39 -1.80
CA THR A 56 -0.79 0.89 -2.76
C THR A 56 -1.98 1.55 -2.07
N CYS A 57 -2.49 0.97 -0.98
CA CYS A 57 -3.56 1.58 -0.19
C CYS A 57 -3.11 2.90 0.45
N MET A 58 -1.92 2.89 1.07
CA MET A 58 -1.30 4.08 1.66
C MET A 58 -1.11 5.19 0.61
N LEU A 59 -0.58 4.86 -0.58
CA LEU A 59 -0.38 5.80 -1.67
C LEU A 59 -1.69 6.46 -2.11
N VAL A 60 -2.76 5.67 -2.26
CA VAL A 60 -4.08 6.19 -2.65
C VAL A 60 -4.60 7.17 -1.61
N VAL A 61 -4.61 6.80 -0.33
CA VAL A 61 -5.20 7.64 0.73
C VAL A 61 -4.32 8.85 1.01
N LEU A 62 -2.98 8.70 1.05
CA LEU A 62 -2.05 9.82 1.23
C LEU A 62 -2.18 10.87 0.13
N LEU A 63 -2.21 10.45 -1.14
CA LEU A 63 -2.40 11.39 -2.25
C LEU A 63 -3.76 12.07 -2.19
N ARG A 64 -4.81 11.40 -1.67
CA ARG A 64 -6.11 12.05 -1.43
C ARG A 64 -6.00 13.11 -0.34
N VAL A 65 -5.31 12.84 0.77
CA VAL A 65 -5.06 13.86 1.79
C VAL A 65 -4.27 15.01 1.20
N GLN A 66 -3.09 14.74 0.63
CA GLN A 66 -2.17 15.76 0.15
C GLN A 66 -2.79 16.67 -0.92
N LEU A 67 -3.45 16.08 -1.92
CA LEU A 67 -4.05 16.84 -3.02
C LEU A 67 -5.26 17.67 -2.58
N ASN A 68 -6.03 17.21 -1.58
CA ASN A 68 -7.18 17.98 -1.09
C ASN A 68 -6.77 19.07 -0.10
N ILE A 69 -5.74 18.86 0.73
CA ILE A 69 -5.13 19.92 1.54
C ILE A 69 -4.63 21.04 0.62
N ILE A 70 -3.71 20.73 -0.30
CA ILE A 70 -3.14 21.76 -1.19
C ILE A 70 -4.21 22.37 -2.10
N GLY A 71 -5.19 21.58 -2.54
CA GLY A 71 -6.33 22.06 -3.31
C GLY A 71 -7.19 23.08 -2.56
N GLY A 72 -7.37 22.89 -1.25
CA GLY A 72 -8.07 23.84 -0.38
C GLY A 72 -7.33 25.17 -0.24
N TYR A 73 -6.01 25.11 -0.01
CA TYR A 73 -5.15 26.29 0.00
C TYR A 73 -5.18 27.05 -1.33
N LEU A 74 -5.11 26.34 -2.46
CA LEU A 74 -5.23 26.95 -3.79
C LEU A 74 -6.61 27.58 -4.03
N TYR A 75 -7.67 26.99 -3.48
CA TYR A 75 -8.99 27.60 -3.53
C TYR A 75 -9.04 28.92 -2.74
N LEU A 76 -8.44 28.95 -1.54
CA LEU A 76 -8.35 30.16 -0.73
C LEU A 76 -7.52 31.25 -1.43
N ASP A 77 -6.38 30.90 -2.03
CA ASP A 77 -5.57 31.85 -2.81
C ASP A 77 -6.37 32.49 -3.95
N ASN A 78 -7.19 31.70 -4.65
CA ASN A 78 -8.00 32.19 -5.76
C ASN A 78 -9.25 32.98 -5.33
N SER A 79 -9.85 32.63 -4.19
CA SER A 79 -11.09 33.24 -3.69
C SER A 79 -10.84 34.49 -2.83
N VAL A 80 -9.79 34.47 -2.00
CA VAL A 80 -9.40 35.53 -1.07
C VAL A 80 -8.35 36.48 -1.68
N GLY A 81 -7.53 35.99 -2.64
CA GLY A 81 -6.43 36.74 -3.28
C GLY A 81 -6.82 37.94 -4.16
N LYS A 82 -8.10 38.36 -4.18
CA LYS A 82 -8.51 39.60 -4.86
C LYS A 82 -8.09 40.89 -4.13
N ASN A 83 -7.54 40.79 -2.91
CA ASN A 83 -7.18 41.94 -2.08
C ASN A 83 -5.66 42.25 -2.02
N GLY A 84 -4.84 41.71 -2.93
CA GLY A 84 -3.40 42.04 -3.02
C GLY A 84 -2.50 41.35 -2.00
N THR A 85 -2.98 40.29 -1.35
CA THR A 85 -2.18 39.42 -0.48
C THR A 85 -1.31 38.46 -1.30
N THR A 86 -0.12 38.16 -0.79
CA THR A 86 0.75 37.11 -1.36
C THR A 86 0.05 35.74 -1.29
N PRO A 87 0.16 34.91 -2.33
CA PRO A 87 -0.43 33.56 -2.32
C PRO A 87 0.19 32.72 -1.21
N LEU A 88 -0.64 31.95 -0.51
CA LEU A 88 -0.22 31.03 0.54
C LEU A 88 0.52 29.82 -0.06
N ALA A 89 0.03 29.26 -1.17
CA ALA A 89 0.61 28.07 -1.80
C ALA A 89 1.13 28.37 -3.22
N PRO A 90 2.21 29.17 -3.38
CA PRO A 90 2.85 29.37 -4.67
C PRO A 90 3.45 28.04 -5.21
N PRO A 91 3.80 27.96 -6.51
CA PRO A 91 4.20 26.70 -7.16
C PRO A 91 5.38 25.97 -6.51
N ASP A 92 6.34 26.72 -5.96
CA ASP A 92 7.49 26.21 -5.21
C ASP A 92 7.06 25.51 -3.91
N VAL A 93 6.16 26.11 -3.13
CA VAL A 93 5.57 25.49 -1.93
C VAL A 93 4.78 24.24 -2.31
N GLN A 94 3.97 24.29 -3.38
CA GLN A 94 3.22 23.12 -3.86
C GLN A 94 4.17 21.96 -4.20
N GLN A 95 5.22 22.22 -4.97
CA GLN A 95 6.19 21.21 -5.38
C GLN A 95 6.96 20.64 -4.18
N GLN A 96 7.42 21.50 -3.28
CA GLN A 96 8.15 21.08 -2.08
C GLN A 96 7.26 20.22 -1.18
N TYR A 97 6.04 20.66 -0.89
CA TYR A 97 5.07 19.90 -0.10
C TYR A 97 4.76 18.52 -0.72
N LEU A 98 4.42 18.47 -2.01
CA LEU A 98 4.09 17.22 -2.69
C LEU A 98 5.29 16.28 -2.84
N SER A 99 6.53 16.78 -2.72
CA SER A 99 7.73 15.93 -2.71
C SER A 99 7.83 15.05 -1.47
N SER A 100 7.10 15.35 -0.38
CA SER A 100 7.06 14.51 0.83
C SER A 100 6.54 13.08 0.59
N ILE A 101 5.86 12.83 -0.54
CA ILE A 101 5.50 11.48 -0.98
C ILE A 101 6.72 10.54 -1.13
N GLN A 102 7.92 11.11 -1.27
CA GLN A 102 9.17 10.36 -1.36
C GLN A 102 9.44 9.50 -0.12
N HIS A 103 8.96 9.89 1.07
CA HIS A 103 9.09 9.06 2.27
C HIS A 103 8.40 7.71 2.10
N LEU A 104 7.14 7.71 1.64
CA LEU A 104 6.38 6.49 1.35
C LEU A 104 7.02 5.66 0.23
N LEU A 105 7.75 6.27 -0.70
CA LEU A 105 8.43 5.58 -1.79
C LEU A 105 9.89 5.21 -1.45
N GLY A 106 10.38 5.60 -0.27
CA GLY A 106 11.78 5.47 0.16
C GLY A 106 11.89 4.80 1.52
N ASP A 107 12.26 5.56 2.55
CA ASP A 107 12.54 5.04 3.89
C ASP A 107 11.31 4.41 4.54
N GLY A 108 10.14 5.04 4.43
CA GLY A 108 8.87 4.50 4.93
C GLY A 108 8.54 3.15 4.29
N LEU A 109 8.79 2.97 2.98
CA LEU A 109 8.61 1.68 2.31
C LEU A 109 9.59 0.63 2.82
N THR A 110 10.85 1.03 3.02
CA THR A 110 11.93 0.14 3.46
C THR A 110 11.68 -0.38 4.88
N GLU A 111 11.20 0.48 5.77
CA GLU A 111 10.76 0.08 7.11
C GLU A 111 9.53 -0.85 7.05
N LEU A 112 8.53 -0.51 6.22
CA LEU A 112 7.35 -1.36 6.02
C LEU A 112 7.75 -2.76 5.51
N MET A 113 8.67 -2.84 4.54
CA MET A 113 9.20 -4.11 4.05
C MET A 113 9.83 -4.93 5.17
N THR A 114 10.57 -4.28 6.07
CA THR A 114 11.23 -4.94 7.21
C THR A 114 10.21 -5.55 8.17
N VAL A 115 9.20 -4.78 8.56
CA VAL A 115 8.14 -5.24 9.47
C VAL A 115 7.31 -6.36 8.83
N VAL A 116 6.90 -6.19 7.57
CA VAL A 116 6.14 -7.21 6.85
C VAL A 116 6.97 -8.48 6.66
N LYS A 117 8.26 -8.38 6.32
CA LYS A 117 9.14 -9.54 6.16
C LYS A 117 9.25 -10.35 7.45
N LYS A 118 9.34 -9.67 8.60
CA LYS A 118 9.35 -10.31 9.91
C LYS A 118 8.03 -11.06 10.18
N ALA A 119 6.89 -10.43 9.94
CA ALA A 119 5.58 -11.07 10.11
C ALA A 119 5.39 -12.28 9.18
N VAL A 120 5.83 -12.18 7.92
CA VAL A 120 5.83 -13.30 6.97
C VAL A 120 6.74 -14.43 7.45
N GLN A 121 7.93 -14.12 7.98
CA GLN A 121 8.85 -15.10 8.54
C GLN A 121 8.23 -15.83 9.74
N ASN A 122 7.54 -15.11 10.63
CA ASN A 122 6.90 -15.69 11.80
C ASN A 122 5.71 -16.59 11.43
N SER A 123 4.92 -16.19 10.44
CA SER A 123 3.76 -16.96 9.98
C SER A 123 4.14 -18.18 9.13
N LEU A 124 5.02 -17.99 8.13
CA LEU A 124 5.29 -18.99 7.09
C LEU A 124 6.67 -19.64 7.17
N GLY A 125 7.58 -19.14 8.02
CA GLY A 125 8.96 -19.64 8.11
C GLY A 125 9.03 -21.13 8.40
N GLY A 126 8.23 -21.60 9.37
CA GLY A 126 8.15 -23.01 9.75
C GLY A 126 7.26 -23.89 8.85
N VAL A 127 6.53 -23.29 7.91
CA VAL A 127 5.61 -24.01 7.02
C VAL A 127 6.40 -24.64 5.87
N SER A 128 6.29 -25.97 5.72
CA SER A 128 7.02 -26.71 4.69
C SER A 128 6.55 -26.34 3.28
N LEU A 129 7.49 -26.22 2.33
CA LEU A 129 7.20 -26.04 0.90
C LEU A 129 6.28 -27.13 0.31
N LYS A 130 6.25 -28.32 0.91
CA LYS A 130 5.40 -29.44 0.49
C LYS A 130 4.02 -29.44 1.13
N GLN A 131 3.83 -28.67 2.21
CA GLN A 131 2.55 -28.60 2.89
C GLN A 131 1.52 -28.01 1.93
N SER A 132 0.40 -28.71 1.79
CA SER A 132 -0.75 -28.22 1.03
C SER A 132 -1.56 -27.28 1.90
N LEU A 133 -1.91 -26.12 1.36
CA LEU A 133 -2.81 -25.16 1.99
C LEU A 133 -4.05 -25.05 1.11
N SER A 134 -5.21 -25.03 1.73
CA SER A 134 -6.47 -24.60 1.15
C SER A 134 -6.55 -23.07 1.04
N MET A 135 -7.55 -22.58 0.31
CA MET A 135 -7.79 -21.13 0.23
C MET A 135 -8.07 -20.51 1.61
N LEU A 136 -8.82 -21.21 2.47
CA LEU A 136 -9.13 -20.77 3.83
C LEU A 136 -7.86 -20.69 4.71
N GLU A 137 -6.98 -21.69 4.62
CA GLU A 137 -5.72 -21.66 5.37
C GLU A 137 -4.80 -20.54 4.87
N LEU A 138 -4.77 -20.27 3.57
CA LEU A 138 -4.01 -19.15 3.00
C LEU A 138 -4.56 -17.79 3.47
N GLU A 139 -5.88 -17.63 3.49
CA GLU A 139 -6.54 -16.45 4.05
C GLU A 139 -6.17 -16.27 5.52
N GLN A 140 -6.17 -17.35 6.31
CA GLN A 140 -5.81 -17.30 7.72
C GLN A 140 -4.34 -16.89 7.92
N GLN A 141 -3.41 -17.40 7.10
CA GLN A 141 -2.00 -16.96 7.13
C GLN A 141 -1.87 -15.46 6.81
N LEU A 142 -2.57 -14.97 5.79
CA LEU A 142 -2.57 -13.54 5.46
C LEU A 142 -3.19 -12.70 6.59
N SER A 143 -4.25 -13.17 7.23
CA SER A 143 -4.87 -12.50 8.38
C SER A 143 -3.92 -12.43 9.57
N TRP A 144 -3.11 -13.46 9.83
CA TRP A 144 -2.11 -13.45 10.91
C TRP A 144 -0.98 -12.48 10.61
N ILE A 145 -0.47 -12.49 9.37
CA ILE A 145 0.54 -11.52 8.92
C ILE A 145 0.01 -10.09 9.09
N ARG A 146 -1.24 -9.82 8.70
CA ARG A 146 -1.85 -8.50 8.89
C ARG A 146 -1.94 -8.12 10.36
N ALA A 147 -2.47 -9.00 11.20
CA ALA A 147 -2.57 -8.75 12.63
C ALA A 147 -1.20 -8.41 13.23
N GLU A 148 -0.14 -9.13 12.86
CA GLU A 148 1.21 -8.84 13.36
C GLU A 148 1.77 -7.51 12.83
N VAL A 149 1.52 -7.15 11.57
CA VAL A 149 1.96 -5.85 11.02
C VAL A 149 1.21 -4.68 11.67
N GLU A 150 -0.10 -4.82 11.86
CA GLU A 150 -0.99 -3.76 12.34
C GLU A 150 -0.96 -3.62 13.88
N SER A 151 -0.67 -4.68 14.63
CA SER A 151 -0.64 -4.67 16.11
C SER A 151 0.75 -4.87 16.72
N GLY A 152 1.70 -5.43 15.97
CA GLY A 152 3.06 -5.72 16.45
C GLY A 152 4.06 -4.59 16.23
N SER A 153 3.66 -3.51 15.55
CA SER A 153 4.45 -2.30 15.38
C SER A 153 4.17 -1.35 16.55
N GLU A 154 5.23 -0.83 17.19
CA GLU A 154 5.10 0.28 18.15
C GLU A 154 4.59 1.57 17.48
N ARG A 155 4.70 1.64 16.14
CA ARG A 155 4.37 2.80 15.32
C ARG A 155 3.08 2.58 14.53
N SER A 156 2.27 3.63 14.43
CA SER A 156 1.07 3.69 13.58
C SER A 156 1.43 3.47 12.11
N LEU A 157 0.46 3.01 11.30
CA LEU A 157 0.63 2.89 9.85
C LEU A 157 0.95 4.23 9.17
N SER A 158 0.56 5.37 9.78
CA SER A 158 0.88 6.72 9.29
C SER A 158 2.40 6.98 9.22
N TRP A 159 3.18 6.32 10.07
CA TRP A 159 4.64 6.42 10.10
C TRP A 159 5.33 6.05 8.78
N TYR A 160 4.78 5.07 8.06
CA TYR A 160 5.32 4.65 6.77
C TYR A 160 4.97 5.62 5.63
N MET A 161 4.10 6.60 5.88
CA MET A 161 3.47 7.44 4.86
C MET A 161 4.07 8.83 4.80
N LEU A 162 4.43 9.41 5.94
CA LEU A 162 5.05 10.72 6.05
C LEU A 162 6.14 10.67 7.12
N ALA A 163 7.26 11.36 6.88
CA ALA A 163 8.32 11.47 7.87
C ALA A 163 7.82 12.15 9.16
N ASP A 164 8.38 11.76 10.30
CA ASP A 164 8.06 12.35 11.59
C ASP A 164 8.50 13.83 11.67
N ASP A 165 7.92 14.62 12.57
CA ASP A 165 8.31 16.01 12.77
C ASP A 165 9.63 16.15 13.56
N GLU A 166 10.03 15.10 14.30
CA GLU A 166 11.35 14.99 14.93
C GLU A 166 12.49 14.70 13.92
N ASN A 167 12.17 14.24 12.71
CA ASN A 167 13.18 13.98 11.67
C ASN A 167 13.77 15.30 11.13
N ALA A 168 14.98 15.24 10.59
CA ALA A 168 15.59 16.41 9.95
C ALA A 168 14.69 16.92 8.81
N LEU A 169 14.51 18.24 8.69
CA LEU A 169 13.61 18.84 7.70
C LEU A 169 13.89 18.35 6.27
N ALA A 170 15.17 18.20 5.91
CA ALA A 170 15.58 17.71 4.60
C ALA A 170 15.07 16.29 4.26
N ASP A 171 14.77 15.48 5.28
CA ASP A 171 14.20 14.13 5.12
C ASP A 171 12.67 14.17 5.00
N GLN A 172 12.02 15.27 5.41
CA GLN A 172 10.57 15.42 5.35
C GLN A 172 10.06 15.86 3.97
N ALA A 173 10.84 16.68 3.27
CA ALA A 173 10.57 17.10 1.90
C ALA A 173 11.85 17.59 1.20
N CYS A 174 11.86 17.51 -0.13
CA CYS A 174 13.03 17.85 -0.94
C CYS A 174 13.48 19.30 -0.73
N GLY A 175 14.67 19.48 -0.15
CA GLY A 175 15.27 20.79 0.08
C GLY A 175 14.58 21.64 1.15
N LEU A 176 13.81 21.02 2.04
CA LEU A 176 13.10 21.73 3.12
C LEU A 176 14.06 22.30 4.17
N THR A 177 13.83 23.57 4.51
CA THR A 177 14.58 24.32 5.51
C THR A 177 13.64 25.01 6.51
N GLU A 178 14.18 25.51 7.62
CA GLU A 178 13.41 26.23 8.64
C GLU A 178 12.71 27.49 8.10
N ASN A 179 13.16 28.03 6.97
CA ASN A 179 12.56 29.21 6.33
C ASN A 179 11.28 28.86 5.56
N ASP A 180 11.03 27.60 5.25
CA ASP A 180 9.90 27.12 4.44
C ASP A 180 8.64 26.94 5.30
N ILE A 181 8.29 28.00 6.03
CA ILE A 181 7.26 28.01 7.09
C ILE A 181 5.93 27.42 6.59
N MET A 182 5.53 27.77 5.36
CA MET A 182 4.28 27.29 4.80
C MET A 182 4.32 25.79 4.49
N THR A 183 5.42 25.29 3.92
CA THR A 183 5.57 23.85 3.64
C THR A 183 5.57 23.06 4.95
N ILE A 184 6.29 23.53 5.98
CA ILE A 184 6.28 22.92 7.32
C ILE A 184 4.85 22.88 7.88
N LYS A 185 4.10 23.98 7.76
CA LYS A 185 2.71 24.03 8.20
C LYS A 185 1.84 22.98 7.49
N LEU A 186 1.93 22.87 6.16
CA LEU A 186 1.18 21.86 5.39
C LEU A 186 1.54 20.44 5.80
N LEU A 187 2.81 20.15 6.09
CA LEU A 187 3.25 18.85 6.56
C LEU A 187 2.66 18.53 7.94
N ASN A 188 2.64 19.49 8.86
CA ASN A 188 2.03 19.30 10.18
C ASN A 188 0.52 19.07 10.10
N GLU A 189 -0.19 19.86 9.29
CA GLU A 189 -1.62 19.65 9.02
C GLU A 189 -1.89 18.27 8.37
N THR A 190 -0.95 17.78 7.56
CA THR A 190 -1.02 16.42 7.02
C THR A 190 -0.84 15.38 8.11
N ARG A 191 0.13 15.53 9.02
CA ARG A 191 0.33 14.63 10.16
C ARG A 191 -0.91 14.56 11.03
N ASP A 192 -1.49 15.70 11.39
CA ASP A 192 -2.74 15.78 12.15
C ASP A 192 -3.87 15.01 11.45
N MET A 193 -3.93 15.07 10.12
CA MET A 193 -4.90 14.29 9.35
C MET A 193 -4.60 12.80 9.30
N LEU A 194 -3.34 12.40 9.17
CA LEU A 194 -2.94 10.99 9.19
C LEU A 194 -3.15 10.34 10.57
N ASP A 195 -3.10 11.11 11.65
CA ASP A 195 -3.34 10.61 13.01
C ASP A 195 -4.82 10.66 13.42
N SER A 196 -5.68 11.18 12.56
CA SER A 196 -7.13 11.23 12.81
C SER A 196 -7.79 9.84 12.78
N PRO A 197 -8.86 9.62 13.58
CA PRO A 197 -9.62 8.37 13.55
C PRO A 197 -10.32 8.14 12.21
N ASP A 198 -10.72 9.21 11.52
CA ASP A 198 -11.36 9.15 10.21
C ASP A 198 -10.39 8.61 9.15
N PHE A 199 -9.15 9.11 9.15
CA PHE A 199 -8.10 8.59 8.28
C PHE A 199 -7.85 7.10 8.56
N SER A 200 -7.71 6.73 9.84
CA SER A 200 -7.50 5.33 10.24
C SER A 200 -8.63 4.42 9.76
N THR A 201 -9.89 4.88 9.86
CA THR A 201 -11.07 4.15 9.37
C THR A 201 -11.01 3.95 7.85
N VAL A 202 -10.67 5.00 7.10
CA VAL A 202 -10.59 4.96 5.63
C VAL A 202 -9.43 4.09 5.16
N LEU A 203 -8.26 4.19 5.79
CA LEU A 203 -7.10 3.34 5.47
C LEU A 203 -7.43 1.87 5.73
N ASN A 204 -8.02 1.55 6.88
CA ASN A 204 -8.44 0.18 7.21
C ASN A 204 -9.45 -0.36 6.18
N ALA A 205 -10.44 0.43 5.77
CA ALA A 205 -11.38 0.03 4.74
C ALA A 205 -10.68 -0.25 3.39
N CYS A 206 -9.71 0.57 3.00
CA CYS A 206 -8.88 0.33 1.82
C CYS A 206 -8.08 -0.96 1.93
N LEU A 207 -7.43 -1.21 3.08
CA LEU A 207 -6.67 -2.43 3.32
C LEU A 207 -7.57 -3.67 3.27
N HIS A 208 -8.71 -3.66 3.93
CA HIS A 208 -9.68 -4.76 3.87
C HIS A 208 -10.10 -5.08 2.44
N ARG A 209 -10.43 -4.05 1.64
CA ARG A 209 -10.77 -4.23 0.22
C ARG A 209 -9.59 -4.75 -0.60
N GLY A 210 -8.40 -4.21 -0.38
CA GLY A 210 -7.17 -4.65 -1.05
C GLY A 210 -6.86 -6.12 -0.80
N PHE A 211 -6.87 -6.56 0.46
CA PHE A 211 -6.65 -7.97 0.80
C PHE A 211 -7.78 -8.87 0.31
N SER A 212 -9.04 -8.42 0.35
CA SER A 212 -10.16 -9.19 -0.21
C SER A 212 -9.98 -9.41 -1.71
N ARG A 213 -9.59 -8.36 -2.46
CA ARG A 213 -9.30 -8.49 -3.90
C ARG A 213 -8.08 -9.37 -4.17
N LEU A 214 -7.04 -9.30 -3.33
CA LEU A 214 -5.92 -10.24 -3.43
C LEU A 214 -6.42 -11.69 -3.30
N LEU A 215 -7.26 -11.97 -2.30
CA LEU A 215 -7.83 -13.31 -2.11
C LEU A 215 -8.70 -13.74 -3.29
N ASP A 216 -9.53 -12.84 -3.84
CA ASP A 216 -10.33 -13.12 -5.05
C ASP A 216 -9.45 -13.55 -6.24
N ASN A 217 -8.36 -12.81 -6.47
CA ASN A 217 -7.40 -13.11 -7.54
C ASN A 217 -6.70 -14.46 -7.31
N LEU A 218 -6.39 -14.80 -6.05
CA LEU A 218 -5.75 -16.06 -5.70
C LEU A 218 -6.72 -17.24 -5.84
N ALA A 219 -8.00 -17.06 -5.50
CA ALA A 219 -9.02 -18.09 -5.52
C ALA A 219 -9.20 -18.74 -6.89
N GLU A 220 -8.90 -18.02 -7.98
CA GLU A 220 -8.97 -18.56 -9.35
C GLU A 220 -8.04 -19.77 -9.55
N PHE A 221 -6.92 -19.80 -8.84
CA PHE A 221 -5.93 -20.88 -8.93
C PHE A 221 -6.26 -22.09 -8.04
N PHE A 222 -7.24 -21.95 -7.14
CA PHE A 222 -7.75 -23.00 -6.26
C PHE A 222 -9.04 -23.63 -6.82
N ARG A 223 -9.34 -23.45 -8.10
CA ARG A 223 -10.47 -24.11 -8.77
C ARG A 223 -10.03 -25.45 -9.42
N PRO A 224 -10.88 -26.49 -9.42
CA PRO A 224 -10.60 -27.71 -10.17
C PRO A 224 -10.46 -27.40 -11.67
N PRO A 225 -9.65 -28.18 -12.43
CA PRO A 225 -9.59 -28.04 -13.88
C PRO A 225 -11.00 -28.22 -14.50
N PRO A 226 -11.38 -27.40 -15.48
CA PRO A 226 -12.63 -27.59 -16.21
C PRO A 226 -12.49 -28.85 -17.09
N GLY A 227 -12.93 -30.01 -16.59
CA GLY A 227 -12.85 -31.27 -17.34
C GLY A 227 -13.29 -32.55 -16.62
N ASP A 228 -13.22 -32.63 -15.29
CA ASP A 228 -13.53 -33.86 -14.54
C ASP A 228 -14.95 -33.90 -13.95
N SER A 229 -15.90 -33.19 -14.55
CA SER A 229 -17.33 -33.33 -14.21
C SER A 229 -17.90 -34.57 -14.89
N ALA A 230 -17.79 -35.73 -14.25
CA ALA A 230 -18.68 -36.84 -14.56
C ALA A 230 -20.14 -36.38 -14.37
N PRO A 231 -21.08 -36.73 -15.27
CA PRO A 231 -22.46 -36.31 -15.17
C PRO A 231 -23.18 -37.14 -14.11
N SER A 232 -23.05 -36.77 -12.84
CA SER A 232 -23.86 -37.33 -11.76
C SER A 232 -24.14 -36.28 -10.69
N SER A 233 -25.30 -35.65 -10.82
CA SER A 233 -26.18 -35.15 -9.75
C SER A 233 -25.62 -35.05 -8.32
N ALA A 234 -25.09 -33.87 -7.96
CA ALA A 234 -25.21 -33.26 -6.62
C ALA A 234 -24.78 -31.78 -6.72
N PRO A 235 -25.51 -30.80 -6.15
CA PRO A 235 -25.15 -29.38 -6.29
C PRO A 235 -23.94 -28.90 -5.47
N ASP A 236 -23.33 -29.74 -4.62
CA ASP A 236 -22.43 -29.26 -3.54
C ASP A 236 -21.06 -29.97 -3.45
N SER A 237 -20.45 -30.37 -4.57
CA SER A 237 -19.06 -30.86 -4.54
C SER A 237 -18.05 -29.74 -4.80
N LEU A 238 -18.06 -28.70 -3.97
CA LEU A 238 -16.93 -27.77 -3.79
C LEU A 238 -15.82 -28.51 -3.02
N SER A 239 -15.13 -29.46 -3.66
CA SER A 239 -13.92 -30.02 -3.05
C SER A 239 -12.94 -28.86 -2.87
N ALA A 240 -12.65 -28.48 -1.63
CA ALA A 240 -11.67 -27.45 -1.32
C ALA A 240 -10.31 -27.88 -1.88
N VAL A 241 -9.94 -27.36 -3.04
CA VAL A 241 -8.65 -27.65 -3.65
C VAL A 241 -7.59 -27.08 -2.72
N SER A 242 -6.58 -27.88 -2.42
CA SER A 242 -5.42 -27.45 -1.66
C SER A 242 -4.18 -27.56 -2.55
N LEU A 243 -3.30 -26.55 -2.46
CA LEU A 243 -2.09 -26.49 -3.26
C LEU A 243 -0.86 -26.58 -2.34
N PRO A 244 0.17 -27.37 -2.71
CA PRO A 244 1.46 -27.31 -2.05
C PRO A 244 1.99 -25.87 -2.04
N LEU A 245 2.57 -25.42 -0.94
CA LEU A 245 3.08 -24.05 -0.79
C LEU A 245 4.06 -23.67 -1.90
N ALA A 246 4.91 -24.60 -2.35
CA ALA A 246 5.80 -24.40 -3.50
C ALA A 246 5.08 -23.99 -4.80
N LYS A 247 3.81 -24.40 -4.98
CA LYS A 247 2.96 -23.97 -6.11
C LYS A 247 2.25 -22.64 -5.85
N ILE A 248 1.98 -22.30 -4.61
CA ILE A 248 1.38 -21.01 -4.21
C ILE A 248 2.38 -19.87 -4.39
N ILE A 249 3.66 -20.10 -4.10
CA ILE A 249 4.74 -19.11 -4.22
C ILE A 249 4.73 -18.36 -5.56
N PRO A 250 4.79 -19.02 -6.74
CA PRO A 250 4.77 -18.29 -8.02
C PRO A 250 3.44 -17.54 -8.25
N ILE A 251 2.31 -18.06 -7.76
CA ILE A 251 0.99 -17.42 -7.89
C ILE A 251 0.96 -16.12 -7.10
N ILE A 252 1.35 -16.16 -5.81
CA ILE A 252 1.37 -14.96 -4.97
C ILE A 252 2.42 -13.98 -5.46
N ASN A 253 3.58 -14.47 -5.91
CA ASN A 253 4.65 -13.62 -6.45
C ASN A 253 4.17 -12.78 -7.64
N GLY A 254 3.32 -13.35 -8.50
CA GLY A 254 2.80 -12.65 -9.68
C GLY A 254 1.83 -11.51 -9.38
N GLN A 255 1.23 -11.46 -8.18
CA GLN A 255 0.17 -10.51 -7.83
C GLN A 255 0.61 -9.04 -7.87
N ILE A 256 1.90 -8.76 -7.67
CA ILE A 256 2.45 -7.40 -7.76
C ILE A 256 2.15 -6.73 -9.11
N ASN A 257 2.10 -7.51 -10.19
CA ASN A 257 1.83 -7.00 -11.53
C ASN A 257 0.38 -6.52 -11.69
N THR A 258 -0.54 -7.08 -10.92
CA THR A 258 -1.95 -6.68 -10.90
C THR A 258 -2.20 -5.58 -9.87
N ILE A 259 -1.58 -5.69 -8.69
CA ILE A 259 -1.74 -4.72 -7.59
C ILE A 259 -1.16 -3.35 -7.99
N CYS A 260 0.07 -3.32 -8.49
CA CYS A 260 0.78 -2.09 -8.89
C CYS A 260 0.74 -1.87 -10.41
N SER A 261 -0.40 -2.13 -11.04
CA SER A 261 -0.59 -1.98 -12.48
C SER A 261 -0.91 -0.53 -12.87
N GLU A 262 -0.19 0.01 -13.85
CA GLU A 262 -0.44 1.33 -14.45
C GLU A 262 -1.68 1.33 -15.36
N THR A 263 -1.91 0.24 -16.08
CA THR A 263 -3.21 0.01 -16.72
C THR A 263 -4.23 -0.21 -15.60
N PRO A 264 -5.44 0.39 -15.66
CA PRO A 264 -6.42 0.29 -14.60
C PRO A 264 -6.72 -1.18 -14.32
N SER A 265 -6.05 -1.74 -13.32
CA SER A 265 -6.41 -3.03 -12.79
C SER A 265 -7.66 -2.81 -11.95
N HIS A 266 -8.50 -3.83 -11.87
CA HIS A 266 -9.65 -3.80 -10.97
C HIS A 266 -9.22 -3.53 -9.52
N PHE A 267 -7.96 -3.82 -9.13
CA PHE A 267 -7.44 -3.50 -7.81
C PHE A 267 -7.39 -2.00 -7.53
N VAL A 268 -6.60 -1.25 -8.31
CA VAL A 268 -6.42 0.20 -8.07
C VAL A 268 -7.71 0.95 -8.37
N GLN A 269 -8.44 0.53 -9.40
CA GLN A 269 -9.72 1.15 -9.74
C GLN A 269 -10.72 1.06 -8.58
N ASP A 270 -10.80 -0.08 -7.90
CA ASP A 270 -11.72 -0.24 -6.77
C ASP A 270 -11.34 0.60 -5.56
N LEU A 271 -10.04 0.82 -5.34
CA LEU A 271 -9.57 1.76 -4.32
C LEU A 271 -9.89 3.21 -4.68
N LEU A 272 -9.68 3.60 -5.94
CA LEU A 272 -9.95 4.96 -6.43
C LEU A 272 -11.45 5.30 -6.46
N LEU A 273 -12.29 4.30 -6.70
CA LEU A 273 -13.75 4.43 -6.75
C LEU A 273 -14.42 4.18 -5.40
N ASN A 274 -13.68 3.88 -4.34
CA ASN A 274 -14.22 3.69 -3.00
C ASN A 274 -14.89 4.97 -2.48
N ASP A 275 -16.19 4.90 -2.20
CA ASP A 275 -16.96 6.06 -1.75
C ASP A 275 -16.50 6.60 -0.40
N GLN A 276 -16.03 5.75 0.53
CA GLN A 276 -15.46 6.21 1.81
C GLN A 276 -14.21 7.07 1.59
N VAL A 277 -13.40 6.72 0.59
CA VAL A 277 -12.21 7.51 0.23
C VAL A 277 -12.61 8.84 -0.40
N LYS A 278 -13.66 8.86 -1.23
CA LYS A 278 -14.17 10.09 -1.87
C LYS A 278 -14.80 11.03 -0.85
N GLU A 279 -15.60 10.50 0.07
CA GLU A 279 -16.25 11.26 1.13
C GLU A 279 -15.21 11.85 2.08
N PHE A 280 -14.25 11.06 2.54
CA PHE A 280 -13.13 11.55 3.34
C PHE A 280 -12.33 12.63 2.61
N ALA A 281 -12.02 12.43 1.33
CA ALA A 281 -11.35 13.43 0.51
C ALA A 281 -12.13 14.75 0.41
N ALA A 282 -13.46 14.69 0.32
CA ALA A 282 -14.32 15.87 0.29
C ALA A 282 -14.30 16.60 1.65
N ASN A 283 -14.36 15.87 2.76
CA ASN A 283 -14.27 16.45 4.11
C ASN A 283 -12.92 17.13 4.37
N VAL A 284 -11.82 16.51 3.92
CA VAL A 284 -10.48 17.13 3.95
C VAL A 284 -10.52 18.42 3.13
N TYR A 285 -10.97 18.36 1.88
CA TYR A 285 -11.04 19.55 1.02
C TYR A 285 -11.85 20.68 1.66
N GLU A 286 -13.03 20.40 2.20
CA GLU A 286 -13.89 21.38 2.87
C GLU A 286 -13.17 22.02 4.07
N THR A 287 -12.52 21.20 4.90
CA THR A 287 -11.76 21.66 6.08
C THR A 287 -10.67 22.66 5.71
N PHE A 288 -9.93 22.41 4.62
CA PHE A 288 -8.80 23.24 4.18
C PHE A 288 -9.19 24.33 3.16
N SER A 289 -10.45 24.39 2.73
CA SER A 289 -10.98 25.43 1.83
C SER A 289 -11.92 26.43 2.53
N ALA A 290 -12.28 26.17 3.79
CA ALA A 290 -13.08 27.09 4.60
C ALA A 290 -12.23 28.29 5.10
N PRO A 291 -12.74 29.53 5.04
CA PRO A 291 -12.08 30.68 5.65
C PRO A 291 -11.96 30.50 7.17
N GLN A 292 -10.78 30.77 7.73
CA GLN A 292 -10.47 30.60 9.17
C GLN A 292 -11.39 31.37 10.14
N GLU A 293 -12.21 32.31 9.65
CA GLU A 293 -13.19 33.04 10.47
C GLU A 293 -14.41 32.18 10.87
N LEU A 294 -14.64 31.03 10.23
CA LEU A 294 -15.81 30.16 10.47
C LEU A 294 -15.50 28.91 11.34
N GLN A 295 -14.25 28.74 11.80
CA GLN A 295 -13.81 27.57 12.59
C GLN A 295 -13.69 27.85 14.11
N LYS A 296 -14.37 28.88 14.63
CA LYS A 296 -14.46 29.17 16.07
C LYS A 296 -15.71 28.60 16.73
#